data_AF-A0A392P5Y6-F1
#
_entry.id   AF-A0A392P5Y6-F1
#
_cell.length_a   1.000
_cell.length_b   1.000
_cell.length_c   1.000
_cell.angle_alpha   90.00
_cell.angle_beta   90.00
_cell.angle_gamma   90.00
#
_symmetry.space_group_name_H-M   'P 1'
#
loop_
_entity.id
_entity.type
_entity.pdbx_description
1 polymer ?
#
loop_
_entity_poly.entity_id
_entity_poly.type
_entity_poly.pdbx_seq_one_letter_code
_entity_poly.pdbx_strand_id
1 'polypeptide(L)' 'AGQVMLDGHDIKTLKLKWLRQQIGLVSQEPALFATTIRENILLGRPDANQVEIEEAARVANAHSFIIKLPEGYETQ' A
#
# COMPACT_ATOMS: atom_id res chain seq x y z
N ALA A 1 -32.68 6.92 -4.30
CA ALA A 1 -31.36 7.30 -4.83
C ALA A 1 -30.58 7.99 -3.73
N GLY A 2 -29.26 7.77 -3.63
CA GLY A 2 -28.41 8.37 -2.60
C GLY A 2 -27.09 8.87 -3.19
N GLN A 3 -26.30 9.57 -2.36
CA GLN A 3 -25.00 10.13 -2.73
C GLN A 3 -23.97 9.83 -1.64
N VAL A 4 -22.70 9.74 -2.05
CA VAL A 4 -21.55 9.58 -1.15
C VAL A 4 -20.70 10.83 -1.30
N MET A 5 -20.36 11.44 -0.18
CA MET A 5 -19.66 12.71 -0.13
C MET A 5 -18.28 12.51 0.47
N LEU A 6 -17.27 13.18 -0.08
CA LEU A 6 -15.96 13.38 0.53
C LEU A 6 -15.79 14.89 0.77
N ASP A 7 -15.69 15.31 2.03
CA ASP A 7 -15.56 16.72 2.41
C ASP A 7 -16.59 17.64 1.72
N GLY A 8 -17.85 17.21 1.68
CA GLY A 8 -18.94 17.98 1.07
C GLY A 8 -18.99 17.94 -0.46
N HIS A 9 -18.12 17.20 -1.14
CA HIS A 9 -18.12 17.00 -2.58
C HIS A 9 -18.64 15.59 -2.93
N ASP A 10 -19.58 15.48 -3.88
CA ASP A 10 -20.00 14.16 -4.37
C ASP A 10 -18.80 13.47 -5.02
N ILE A 11 -18.49 12.24 -4.59
CA ILE A 11 -17.34 11.48 -5.10
C ILE A 11 -17.37 11.28 -6.62
N LYS A 12 -18.56 11.32 -7.24
CA LYS A 12 -18.74 11.21 -8.70
C LYS A 12 -18.20 12.43 -9.46
N THR A 13 -17.99 13.55 -8.78
CA THR A 13 -17.44 14.80 -9.37
C THR A 13 -15.91 14.85 -9.30
N LEU A 14 -15.28 13.97 -8.51
CA LEU A 14 -13.83 13.95 -8.28
C LEU A 14 -13.12 13.12 -9.35
N LYS A 15 -11.86 13.47 -9.64
CA LYS A 15 -11.01 12.67 -10.54
C LYS A 15 -10.73 11.32 -9.89
N LEU A 16 -11.15 10.23 -10.56
CA LEU A 16 -11.06 8.87 -10.01
C LEU A 16 -9.67 8.49 -9.50
N LYS A 17 -8.62 8.82 -10.25
CA LYS A 17 -7.22 8.54 -9.85
C LYS A 17 -6.85 9.28 -8.56
N TRP A 18 -7.20 10.57 -8.46
CA TRP A 18 -6.90 11.38 -7.28
C TRP A 18 -7.66 10.86 -6.06
N LEU A 19 -8.97 10.59 -6.20
CA LEU A 19 -9.80 10.06 -5.12
C LEU A 19 -9.21 8.77 -4.53
N ARG A 20 -8.81 7.82 -5.39
CA ARG A 20 -8.21 6.56 -4.96
C ARG A 20 -6.84 6.73 -4.29
N GLN A 21 -6.08 7.77 -4.63
CA GLN A 21 -4.81 8.08 -3.96
C GLN A 21 -5.00 8.61 -2.53
N GLN A 22 -6.18 9.11 -2.18
CA GLN A 22 -6.49 9.58 -0.83
C GLN A 22 -6.97 8.45 0.10
N ILE A 23 -7.13 7.23 -0.41
CA ILE A 23 -7.75 6.11 0.31
C ILE A 23 -6.80 4.92 0.32
N GLY A 24 -6.31 4.55 1.51
CA GLY A 24 -5.69 3.24 1.74
C GLY A 24 -6.77 2.17 1.81
N LEU A 25 -6.67 1.13 0.98
CA LEU A 25 -7.63 0.02 0.93
C LEU A 25 -6.93 -1.29 1.31
N VAL A 26 -7.48 -2.01 2.28
CA VAL A 26 -7.04 -3.36 2.66
C VAL A 26 -8.19 -4.33 2.36
N SER A 27 -7.96 -5.22 1.41
CA SER A 27 -8.93 -6.23 0.99
C SER A 27 -8.93 -7.43 1.93
N GLN A 28 -10.08 -8.11 2.07
CA GLN A 28 -10.21 -9.33 2.86
C GLN A 28 -9.28 -10.44 2.36
N GLU A 29 -9.16 -10.57 1.03
CA GLU A 29 -8.21 -11.44 0.35
C GLU A 29 -7.13 -10.56 -0.28
N PRO A 30 -6.01 -10.28 0.41
CA PRO A 30 -4.94 -9.47 -0.15
C PRO A 30 -4.23 -10.23 -1.27
N ALA A 31 -3.95 -9.54 -2.38
CA ALA A 31 -3.18 -10.09 -3.48
C ALA A 31 -1.71 -9.68 -3.34
N LEU A 32 -0.81 -10.62 -3.61
CA LEU A 32 0.62 -10.38 -3.79
C LEU A 32 0.99 -10.60 -5.25
N PHE A 33 1.88 -9.76 -5.77
CA PHE A 33 2.45 -9.96 -7.09
C PHE A 33 3.67 -10.87 -6.98
N ALA A 34 3.90 -11.69 -8.02
CA ALA A 34 5.08 -12.56 -8.12
C ALA A 34 6.34 -11.74 -8.40
N THR A 35 6.82 -11.07 -7.37
CA THR A 35 7.89 -10.06 -7.36
C THR A 35 8.40 -9.99 -5.91
N THR A 36 9.47 -9.24 -5.64
CA THR A 36 10.05 -9.18 -4.29
C THR A 36 9.09 -8.60 -3.24
N ILE A 37 9.35 -8.86 -1.96
CA ILE A 37 8.64 -8.21 -0.83
C ILE A 37 8.76 -6.68 -0.93
N ARG A 38 9.96 -6.17 -1.26
CA ARG A 38 10.22 -4.75 -1.49
C ARG A 38 9.27 -4.16 -2.54
N GLU A 39 9.18 -4.83 -3.69
CA GLU A 39 8.34 -4.38 -4.80
C GLU A 39 6.84 -4.44 -4.45
N ASN A 40 6.40 -5.45 -3.70
CA ASN A 40 5.02 -5.51 -3.20
C ASN A 40 4.68 -4.32 -2.27
N ILE A 41 5.59 -3.91 -1.37
CA ILE A 41 5.39 -2.74 -0.51
C ILE A 41 5.37 -1.44 -1.33
N LEU A 42 6.24 -1.31 -2.32
CA LEU A 42 6.32 -0.15 -3.21
C LEU A 42 5.05 0.09 -4.03
N LEU A 43 4.18 -0.91 -4.19
CA LEU A 43 2.87 -0.72 -4.83
C LEU A 43 2.00 0.32 -4.10
N GLY A 44 2.18 0.47 -2.77
CA GLY A 44 1.48 1.49 -1.99
C GLY A 44 2.01 2.91 -2.22
N ARG A 45 3.31 3.06 -2.50
CA ARG A 45 3.98 4.34 -2.81
C ARG A 45 5.28 4.09 -3.60
N PRO A 46 5.26 4.20 -4.95
CA PRO A 46 6.37 3.77 -5.81
C PRO A 46 7.67 4.57 -5.65
N ASP A 47 7.60 5.78 -5.11
CA ASP A 47 8.71 6.70 -4.87
C ASP A 47 9.27 6.60 -3.44
N ALA A 48 8.77 5.68 -2.62
CA ALA A 48 9.27 5.49 -1.25
C ALA A 48 10.73 5.00 -1.24
N ASN A 49 11.53 5.60 -0.37
CA ASN A 49 12.91 5.17 -0.15
C ASN A 49 12.99 3.97 0.82
N GLN A 50 14.19 3.40 0.97
CA GLN A 50 14.41 2.21 1.80
C GLN A 50 14.00 2.39 3.27
N VAL A 51 14.25 3.56 3.86
CA VAL A 51 13.89 3.85 5.25
C VAL A 51 12.37 3.83 5.42
N GLU A 52 11.66 4.41 4.46
CA GLU A 52 10.20 4.46 4.46
C GLU A 52 9.56 3.08 4.23
N ILE A 53 10.17 2.25 3.37
CA ILE A 53 9.76 0.85 3.17
C ILE A 53 9.88 0.07 4.48
N GLU A 54 11.02 0.18 5.16
CA GLU A 54 11.23 -0.51 6.43
C GLU A 54 10.29 0.00 7.52
N GLU A 55 10.01 1.30 7.55
CA GLU A 55 9.08 1.86 8.52
C GLU A 55 7.65 1.38 8.29
N ALA A 56 7.18 1.38 7.03
CA ALA A 56 5.89 0.79 6.68
C ALA A 56 5.82 -0.69 7.11
N ALA A 57 6.89 -1.45 6.89
CA ALA A 57 6.97 -2.83 7.34
C ALA A 57 7.02 -2.98 8.87
N ARG A 58 7.63 -2.04 9.62
CA ARG A 58 7.61 -2.06 11.10
C ARG A 58 6.22 -1.79 11.63
N VAL A 59 5.54 -0.77 11.11
CA VAL A 59 4.15 -0.42 11.47
C VAL A 59 3.20 -1.58 11.15
N ALA A 60 3.42 -2.29 10.04
CA ALA A 60 2.67 -3.49 9.67
C ALA A 60 3.10 -4.77 10.42
N ASN A 61 4.02 -4.68 11.39
CA ASN A 61 4.58 -5.82 12.13
C ASN A 61 5.22 -6.90 11.23
N ALA A 62 5.76 -6.49 10.09
CA ALA A 62 6.35 -7.36 9.08
C ALA A 62 7.89 -7.34 9.10
N HIS A 63 8.50 -6.21 9.44
CA HIS A 63 9.95 -6.02 9.36
C HIS A 63 10.75 -7.15 10.03
N SER A 64 10.35 -7.57 11.24
CA SER A 64 11.08 -8.58 12.02
C SER A 64 11.09 -9.97 11.40
N PHE A 65 10.10 -10.34 10.57
CA PHE A 65 10.15 -11.62 9.85
C PHE A 65 10.87 -11.46 8.52
N ILE A 66 10.71 -10.32 7.83
CA ILE A 66 11.33 -10.07 6.54
C ILE A 66 12.85 -10.17 6.66
N ILE A 67 13.46 -9.52 7.65
CA ILE A 67 14.92 -9.53 7.84
C ILE A 67 15.51 -10.90 8.22
N LYS A 68 14.65 -11.87 8.58
CA LYS A 68 15.08 -13.25 8.88
C LYS A 68 15.07 -14.14 7.64
N LEU A 69 14.48 -13.69 6.55
CA LEU A 69 14.53 -14.40 5.27
C LEU A 69 15.95 -14.31 4.69
N PRO A 70 16.43 -15.35 3.96
CA PRO A 70 17.78 -15.36 3.40
C PRO A 70 18.11 -14.14 2.53
N GLU A 71 17.12 -13.63 1.78
CA GLU A 71 17.25 -12.48 0.88
C GLU A 71 16.57 -11.21 1.43
N GLY A 72 16.06 -11.26 2.65
CA GLY A 72 15.42 -10.11 3.29
C GLY A 72 14.26 -9.55 2.45
N TYR A 73 14.31 -8.24 2.18
CA TYR A 73 13.34 -7.54 1.34
C TYR A 73 13.37 -7.95 -0.14
N GLU A 74 14.46 -8.56 -0.61
CA GLU A 74 14.61 -9.01 -1.99
C GLU A 74 14.06 -10.44 -2.22
N THR A 75 13.53 -11.08 -1.16
CA THR A 75 12.88 -12.39 -1.27
C THR A 75 11.65 -12.32 -2.18
N GLN A 76 11.50 -13.28 -3.09
CA GLN A 76 10.31 -13.49 -3.96
C GLN A 76 9.37 -14.58 -3.43
#